data_AF-A0A929M8G9-F1
#
_entry.id   AF-A0A929M8G9-F1
#
_cell.length_a   1.000
_cell.length_b   1.000
_cell.length_c   1.000
_cell.angle_alpha   90.00
_cell.angle_beta   90.00
_cell.angle_gamma   90.00
#
_symmetry.space_group_name_H-M   'P 1'
#
loop_
_entity.id
_entity.type
_entity.pdbx_description
1 polymer ?
#
loop_
_entity_poly.entity_id
_entity_poly.type
_entity_poly.pdbx_seq_one_letter_code
_entity_poly.pdbx_strand_id
1 'polypeptide(L)' 'LILSSEEKVARFILNHEDLFNELKHTKISSILNMTPETFSRILNKFKTNGLVKLDEKNQILEKNVGGLQEIYSY' A
#
# COMPACT_ATOMS: atom_id res chain seq x y z
N LEU A 1 9.94 2.67 -17.84
CA LEU A 1 8.70 2.29 -17.12
C LEU A 1 8.67 3.08 -15.82
N ILE A 2 7.73 4.00 -15.67
CA ILE A 2 7.58 4.82 -14.46
C ILE A 2 6.47 4.15 -13.65
N LEU A 3 6.81 3.57 -12.51
CA LEU A 3 5.82 3.01 -11.59
C LEU A 3 4.92 4.14 -11.08
N SER A 4 3.62 4.01 -11.32
CA SER A 4 2.59 4.89 -10.77
C SER A 4 2.60 4.82 -9.25
N SER A 5 2.07 5.85 -8.59
CA SER A 5 1.99 5.88 -7.12
C SER A 5 1.28 4.64 -6.55
N GLU A 6 0.27 4.13 -7.25
CA GLU A 6 -0.44 2.90 -6.86
C GLU A 6 0.48 1.68 -6.86
N GLU A 7 1.24 1.49 -7.92
CA GLU A 7 2.18 0.36 -8.08
C GLU A 7 3.27 0.39 -7.01
N LYS A 8 3.77 1.59 -6.67
CA LYS A 8 4.75 1.79 -5.59
C LYS A 8 4.20 1.33 -4.24
N VAL A 9 2.96 1.72 -3.92
CA VAL A 9 2.30 1.32 -2.66
C VAL A 9 2.02 -0.19 -2.65
N ALA A 10 1.51 -0.73 -3.75
CA ALA A 10 1.22 -2.16 -3.87
C ALA A 10 2.49 -3.00 -3.66
N ARG A 11 3.58 -2.62 -4.34
CA ARG A 11 4.88 -3.29 -4.18
C ARG A 11 5.41 -3.18 -2.75
N PHE A 12 5.26 -2.03 -2.10
CA PHE A 12 5.69 -1.83 -0.71
C PHE A 12 4.93 -2.76 0.24
N ILE A 13 3.60 -2.80 0.15
CA ILE A 13 2.76 -3.67 0.99
C ILE A 13 3.08 -5.15 0.78
N LEU A 14 3.35 -5.55 -0.47
CA LEU A 14 3.70 -6.93 -0.79
C LEU A 14 5.04 -7.36 -0.20
N ASN A 15 6.07 -6.52 -0.32
CA ASN A 15 7.45 -6.85 0.06
C ASN A 15 7.80 -6.46 1.50
N HIS A 16 7.06 -5.52 2.10
CA HIS A 16 7.42 -4.85 3.35
C HIS A 16 6.20 -4.68 4.27
N GLU A 17 5.43 -5.76 4.49
CA GLU A 17 4.28 -5.73 5.40
C GLU A 17 4.68 -5.42 6.85
N ASP A 18 5.78 -5.99 7.34
CA ASP A 18 6.33 -5.70 8.67
C ASP A 18 6.61 -4.22 8.84
N LEU A 19 7.27 -3.61 7.85
CA LEU A 19 7.55 -2.18 7.85
C LEU A 19 6.26 -1.36 7.75
N PHE A 20 5.25 -1.82 7.02
CA PHE A 20 3.98 -1.12 6.96
C PHE A 20 3.32 -1.07 8.35
N ASN A 21 3.35 -2.18 9.08
CA ASN A 21 2.76 -2.28 10.42
C ASN A 21 3.57 -1.50 11.48
N GLU A 22 4.89 -1.45 11.33
CA GLU A 22 5.77 -0.72 12.25
C GLU A 22 5.82 0.79 11.96
N LEU A 23 5.73 1.19 10.68
CA LEU A 23 5.90 2.58 10.25
C LEU A 23 4.56 3.30 10.13
N LYS A 24 4.56 4.57 10.58
CA LYS A 24 3.42 5.48 10.34
C LYS A 24 3.27 5.78 8.85
N HIS A 25 2.03 5.98 8.40
CA HIS A 25 1.70 6.35 7.01
C HIS A 25 2.54 7.53 6.47
N THR A 26 2.84 8.53 7.31
CA THR A 26 3.72 9.66 6.94
C THR A 26 5.14 9.23 6.55
N LYS A 27 5.72 8.26 7.26
CA LYS A 27 7.05 7.73 6.91
C LYS A 27 6.97 6.94 5.61
N ILE A 28 5.97 6.08 5.47
CA ILE A 28 5.78 5.27 4.27
C ILE A 28 5.60 6.16 3.04
N SER A 29 4.78 7.22 3.15
CA SER A 29 4.58 8.17 2.06
C SER A 29 5.89 8.87 1.68
N SER A 30 6.71 9.28 2.65
CA SER A 30 8.03 9.86 2.38
C SER A 30 8.98 8.88 1.68
N ILE A 31 9.01 7.61 2.10
CA ILE A 31 9.82 6.56 1.45
C ILE A 31 9.42 6.38 -0.02
N LEU A 32 8.11 6.40 -0.28
CA LEU A 32 7.57 6.27 -1.63
C LEU A 32 7.58 7.57 -2.44
N ASN A 33 8.17 8.64 -1.89
CA ASN A 33 8.26 9.97 -2.48
C ASN A 33 6.87 10.51 -2.87
N MET A 34 5.92 10.41 -1.95
CA MET A 34 4.54 10.88 -2.09
C MET A 34 4.03 11.53 -0.80
N THR A 35 2.91 12.25 -0.87
CA THR A 35 2.27 12.83 0.32
C THR A 35 1.48 11.78 1.10
N PRO A 36 1.33 11.93 2.42
CA PRO A 36 0.51 11.03 3.23
C PRO A 36 -0.95 11.00 2.76
N GLU A 37 -1.47 12.10 2.24
CA GLU A 37 -2.80 12.17 1.64
C GLU A 37 -2.92 11.28 0.39
N THR A 38 -1.96 11.37 -0.54
CA THR A 38 -1.94 10.51 -1.73
C THR A 38 -1.82 9.03 -1.33
N PHE A 39 -0.92 8.72 -0.40
CA PHE A 39 -0.76 7.36 0.12
C PHE A 39 -2.07 6.83 0.72
N SER A 40 -2.70 7.61 1.60
CA SER A 40 -3.95 7.24 2.26
C SER A 40 -5.08 7.02 1.24
N ARG A 41 -5.15 7.85 0.20
CA ARG A 41 -6.13 7.70 -0.89
C ARG A 41 -5.94 6.40 -1.67
N ILE A 42 -4.69 6.04 -1.98
CA ILE A 42 -4.35 4.77 -2.65
C ILE A 42 -4.66 3.57 -1.74
N LEU A 43 -4.24 3.66 -0.47
CA LEU A 43 -4.49 2.61 0.52
C LEU A 43 -5.99 2.36 0.71
N ASN A 44 -6.80 3.42 0.76
CA ASN A 44 -8.25 3.30 0.85
C ASN A 44 -8.85 2.68 -0.42
N LYS A 45 -8.31 3.01 -1.61
CA LYS A 45 -8.68 2.34 -2.86
C LYS A 45 -8.38 0.84 -2.81
N PHE A 46 -7.23 0.45 -2.25
CA PHE A 46 -6.90 -0.96 -2.06
C PHE A 46 -7.84 -1.66 -1.07
N LYS A 47 -8.19 -0.99 0.02
CA LYS A 47 -9.18 -1.50 0.98
C LYS A 47 -10.55 -1.70 0.33
N THR A 48 -11.05 -0.70 -0.41
CA THR A 48 -12.33 -0.75 -1.12
C THR A 48 -12.35 -1.85 -2.19
N ASN A 49 -11.24 -2.06 -2.90
CA ASN A 49 -11.12 -3.13 -3.89
C ASN A 49 -10.90 -4.52 -3.28
N GLY A 50 -10.86 -4.66 -1.95
CA GLY A 50 -10.59 -5.94 -1.28
C GLY A 50 -9.15 -6.45 -1.50
N LEU A 51 -8.22 -5.56 -1.84
CA LEU A 51 -6.81 -5.89 -2.07
C LEU A 51 -6.02 -5.97 -0.77
N VAL A 52 -6.40 -5.18 0.24
CA VAL A 52 -5.82 -5.22 1.58
C VAL A 52 -6.92 -5.09 2.62
N LYS A 53 -6.80 -5.82 3.72
CA LYS A 53 -7.60 -5.63 4.93
C LYS A 53 -6.72 -5.01 6.00
N LEU A 54 -7.22 -3.91 6.54
CA LEU A 54 -6.60 -3.20 7.64
C LEU A 54 -7.42 -3.41 8.91
N ASP A 55 -6.72 -3.56 10.03
CA ASP A 55 -7.30 -3.57 11.38
C ASP A 55 -7.72 -2.16 11.83
N GLU A 56 -8.38 -2.06 12.99
CA GLU A 56 -8.70 -0.79 13.67
C GLU A 56 -7.47 0.10 13.90
N LYS A 57 -6.28 -0.51 14.00
CA LYS A 57 -4.99 0.19 14.13
C LYS A 57 -4.35 0.59 12.79
N ASN A 58 -5.06 0.44 11.67
CA ASN A 58 -4.53 0.60 10.31
C ASN A 58 -3.35 -0.34 9.98
N GLN A 59 -3.27 -1.50 10.64
CA GLN A 59 -2.26 -2.52 10.36
C GLN A 59 -2.80 -3.53 9.35
N ILE A 60 -1.97 -4.04 8.45
CA ILE A 60 -2.34 -5.05 7.47
C ILE A 60 -2.62 -6.37 8.19
N LEU A 61 -3.85 -6.84 8.07
CA LEU A 61 -4.30 -8.16 8.54
C LEU A 61 -4.23 -9.20 7.43
N GLU A 62 -4.63 -8.81 6.22
CA GLU A 62 -4.70 -9.71 5.06
C GLU A 62 -4.41 -8.89 3.80
N LYS A 63 -3.66 -9.48 2.85
CA LYS A 63 -3.38 -8.85 1.56
C LYS A 63 -3.64 -9.84 0.44
N ASN A 64 -4.30 -9.38 -0.60
CA ASN A 64 -4.53 -10.15 -1.82
C ASN A 64 -3.30 -9.99 -2.72
N VAL A 65 -2.40 -10.97 -2.64
CA VAL A 65 -1.17 -10.96 -3.44
C VAL A 65 -1.50 -10.91 -4.93
N GLY A 66 -2.43 -11.74 -5.41
CA GLY A 66 -2.82 -11.77 -6.82
C GLY A 66 -3.31 -10.42 -7.34
N GLY A 67 -4.25 -9.78 -6.64
CA GLY A 67 -4.78 -8.49 -7.06
C GLY A 67 -3.77 -7.34 -6.99
N LEU A 68 -2.87 -7.36 -6.00
CA LEU A 68 -1.76 -6.41 -5.93
C LEU A 68 -0.70 -6.68 -7.01
N GLN A 69 -0.50 -7.94 -7.40
CA GLN A 69 0.36 -8.32 -8.52
C GLN A 69 -0.13 -7.78 -9.85
N GLU A 70 -1.43 -7.86 -10.11
CA GLU A 70 -2.01 -7.32 -11.34
C GLU A 70 -1.83 -5.80 -11.46
N ILE A 71 -1.81 -5.08 -10.33
CA ILE A 71 -1.59 -3.63 -10.33
C ILE A 71 -0.17 -3.27 -10.72
N TYR A 72 0.84 -3.99 -10.22
CA TYR A 72 2.24 -3.65 -10.52
C TYR A 72 2.77 -4.28 -11.81
N SER A 73 2.10 -5.30 -12.36
CA SER A 73 2.64 -6.14 -13.45
C SER A 73 2.32 -5.63 -14.87
N TYR A 74 2.10 -4.33 -15.04
CA TYR A 74 1.81 -3.69 -16.34
C TYR A 74 2.99 -2.90 -16.91
#